data_AF-A0A453GIV7-F1
#
_entry.id   AF-A0A453GIV7-F1
#
_cell.length_a   1.000
_cell.length_b   1.000
_cell.length_c   1.000
_cell.angle_alpha   90.00
_cell.angle_beta   90.00
_cell.angle_gamma   90.00
#
_symmetry.space_group_name_H-M   'P 1'
#
loop_
_entity.id
_entity.type
_entity.pdbx_description
1 polymer ?
#
loop_
_entity_poly.entity_id
_entity_poly.type
_entity_poly.pdbx_seq_one_letter_code
_entity_poly.pdbx_strand_id
1 'polypeptide(L)' 'MVHFENRYMVMEVFIDVSRGEADPIILTQFNITKVIRESIQLNFGECGLAASL' A
#
# COMPACT_ATOMS: atom_id res chain seq x y z
N MET A 1 7.93 -16.41 -27.50
CA MET A 1 7.35 -16.74 -26.18
C MET A 1 7.33 -15.46 -25.37
N VAL A 2 6.16 -14.94 -25.00
CA VAL A 2 6.05 -13.74 -24.15
C VAL A 2 5.89 -14.19 -22.70
N HIS A 3 6.75 -13.70 -21.82
CA HIS A 3 6.72 -13.95 -20.37
C HIS A 3 6.24 -12.70 -19.64
N PHE A 4 5.69 -12.89 -18.44
CA PHE A 4 5.42 -11.77 -17.54
C PHE A 4 6.73 -11.22 -16.97
N GLU A 5 6.92 -9.92 -17.13
CA GLU A 5 8.05 -9.17 -16.58
C GLU A 5 7.64 -8.52 -15.26
N ASN A 6 8.09 -9.10 -14.14
CA ASN A 6 7.74 -8.59 -12.81
C ASN A 6 8.53 -7.32 -12.49
N ARG A 7 7.84 -6.34 -11.90
CA ARG A 7 8.47 -5.12 -11.36
C ARG A 7 8.40 -5.14 -9.84
N TYR A 8 9.51 -4.82 -9.19
CA TYR A 8 9.63 -4.77 -7.73
C TYR A 8 9.82 -3.31 -7.28
N MET A 9 9.13 -2.94 -6.20
CA MET A 9 9.23 -1.62 -5.58
C MET A 9 9.67 -1.80 -4.13
N VAL A 10 10.62 -0.98 -3.68
CA VAL A 10 11.01 -0.86 -2.27
C VAL A 10 10.48 0.47 -1.76
N MET A 11 9.81 0.46 -0.61
CA MET A 11 9.21 1.64 0.01
C MET A 11 9.68 1.75 1.46
N GLU A 12 10.01 2.97 1.88
CA GLU A 12 10.33 3.32 3.26
C GLU A 12 9.23 4.21 3.84
N VAL A 13 8.89 4.00 5.11
CA VAL A 13 7.86 4.78 5.81
C VAL A 13 8.50 5.48 7.00
N PHE A 14 8.45 6.81 6.99
CA PHE A 14 8.92 7.65 8.10
C PHE A 14 7.75 7.96 9.03
N ILE A 15 7.90 7.65 10.31
CA ILE A 15 6.89 7.91 11.34
C ILE A 15 7.40 9.03 12.23
N ASP A 16 6.69 10.16 12.24
CA ASP A 16 6.97 11.27 13.14
C ASP A 16 6.26 11.04 14.48
N VAL A 17 7.02 10.61 15.49
CA VAL A 17 6.53 10.33 16.85
C VAL A 17 6.41 11.62 17.69
N SER A 18 6.77 12.79 17.15
CA SER A 18 6.77 14.05 17.91
C SER A 18 5.38 14.68 18.11
N ARG A 19 4.34 14.18 17.42
CA ARG A 19 2.96 14.68 17.51
C ARG A 19 2.10 13.88 18.50
N GLY A 20 2.38 13.98 19.81
CA GLY A 20 1.46 13.57 20.88
C GLY A 20 0.96 12.12 20.87
N GLU A 21 -0.16 11.83 21.58
CA GLU A 21 -0.85 10.51 21.55
C GLU A 21 -1.33 10.20 20.14
N ALA A 22 -0.45 9.69 19.29
CA ALA A 22 -0.82 9.11 18.02
C ALA A 22 -1.31 7.68 18.27
N ASP A 23 -2.44 7.33 17.65
CA ASP A 23 -2.92 5.96 17.63
C ASP A 23 -1.78 5.02 17.19
N PRO A 24 -1.60 3.86 17.85
CA PRO A 24 -0.51 2.96 17.54
C PRO A 24 -0.60 2.51 16.07
N ILE A 25 0.43 2.84 15.28
CA ILE A 25 0.57 2.35 13.90
C ILE A 25 1.04 0.90 13.95
N ILE A 26 0.11 -0.04 13.75
CA ILE A 26 0.42 -1.47 13.72
C ILE A 26 0.88 -1.86 12.31
N LEU A 27 2.20 -1.94 12.13
CA LEU A 27 2.82 -2.37 10.87
C LEU A 27 2.78 -3.90 10.74
N THR A 28 1.78 -4.41 10.03
CA THR A 28 1.72 -5.81 9.58
C THR A 28 1.60 -5.87 8.08
N GLN A 29 2.00 -6.99 7.47
CA GLN A 29 1.80 -7.23 6.04
C GLN A 29 0.33 -7.04 5.65
N PHE A 30 -0.60 -7.54 6.46
CA PHE A 30 -2.03 -7.39 6.21
C PHE A 30 -2.47 -5.92 6.20
N ASN A 31 -2.13 -5.15 7.23
CA ASN A 31 -2.54 -3.74 7.34
C ASN A 31 -1.95 -2.90 6.20
N ILE A 32 -0.68 -3.10 5.86
CA ILE A 32 -0.01 -2.37 4.77
C ILE A 32 -0.66 -2.71 3.43
N THR A 33 -0.84 -4.00 3.12
CA THR A 33 -1.47 -4.41 1.86
C THR A 33 -2.92 -3.93 1.76
N LYS A 34 -3.67 -3.96 2.88
CA LYS A 34 -5.05 -3.46 2.93
C LYS A 34 -5.10 -1.97 2.59
N VAL A 35 -4.30 -1.13 3.27
CA VAL A 35 -4.29 0.31 3.04
C VAL A 35 -3.85 0.67 1.62
N ILE A 36 -2.86 -0.04 1.06
CA ILE A 36 -2.45 0.19 -0.35
C ILE A 36 -3.61 -0.10 -1.30
N ARG A 37 -4.31 -1.23 -1.14
CA ARG A 37 -5.46 -1.59 -1.99
C ARG A 37 -6.61 -0.59 -1.85
N GLU A 38 -6.95 -0.22 -0.62
CA GLU A 38 -8.01 0.77 -0.34
C GLU A 38 -7.66 2.14 -0.94
N SER A 39 -6.39 2.56 -0.84
CA SER A 39 -5.91 3.79 -1.47
C SER A 39 -6.02 3.74 -3.00
N ILE A 40 -5.65 2.63 -3.64
CA ILE A 40 -5.79 2.46 -5.09
C ILE A 40 -7.27 2.52 -5.49
N GLN A 41 -8.14 1.81 -4.78
CA GLN A 41 -9.58 1.78 -5.06
C GLN A 41 -10.20 3.18 -4.91
N LEU A 42 -9.85 3.91 -3.85
CA LEU A 42 -10.36 5.26 -3.60
C LEU A 42 -9.96 6.23 -4.73
N ASN A 43 -8.73 6.13 -5.24
CA ASN A 43 -8.18 7.09 -6.21
C ASN A 43 -8.38 6.68 -7.68
N PHE A 44 -8.47 5.38 -7.98
CA PHE A 44 -8.51 4.83 -9.34
C PHE A 44 -9.71 3.91 -9.61
N GLY A 45 -10.58 3.71 -8.63
CA GLY A 45 -11.78 2.87 -8.72
C GLY A 45 -11.48 1.37 -8.81
N GLU A 46 -12.54 0.60 -9.05
CA GLU A 46 -12.49 -0.87 -9.15
C GLU A 46 -11.56 -1.36 -10.28
N CYS A 47 -11.56 -0.66 -11.42
CA CYS A 47 -10.73 -1.03 -12.56
C CYS A 47 -9.23 -0.84 -12.25
N GLY A 48 -8.86 0.27 -11.60
CA GLY A 48 -7.48 0.52 -11.18
C GLY A 48 -6.99 -0.48 -10.15
N LEU A 49 -7.85 -0.87 -9.20
CA LEU A 49 -7.55 -1.93 -8.24
C LEU A 49 -7.35 -3.28 -8.95
N ALA A 50 -8.27 -3.68 -9.82
CA ALA A 50 -8.21 -4.96 -10.53
C ALA A 50 -6.98 -5.08 -11.46
N ALA A 51 -6.54 -3.99 -12.08
CA ALA A 51 -5.34 -3.99 -12.93
C ALA A 51 -4.02 -4.05 -12.14
N SER A 52 -4.06 -3.77 -10.84
CA SER A 52 -2.88 -3.75 -9.95
C SER A 52 -2.71 -5.04 -9.12
N LEU A 53 -3.68 -5.96 -9.21
CA LEU A 53 -3.70 -7.27 -8.56
C LEU A 53 -3.26 -8.38 -9.54
#